data_AF-A0A7C7Y4P6-F1
#
_entry.id   AF-A0A7C7Y4P6-F1
#
_cell.length_a   1.000
_cell.length_b   1.000
_cell.length_c   1.000
_cell.angle_alpha   90.00
_cell.angle_beta   90.00
_cell.angle_gamma   90.00
#
_symmetry.space_group_name_H-M   'P 1'
#
loop_
_entity.id
_entity.type
_entity.pdbx_description
1 polymer ?
#
loop_
_entity_poly.entity_id
_entity_poly.type
_entity_poly.pdbx_seq_one_letter_code
_entity_poly.pdbx_strand_id
1 'polypeptide(L)'
;MTRILILLASLFFAGESFALPPCLTSGYKHNCFGTFTYADGRKYVGEFKDDKKHGQGTMTHANGTEYVGGFKYDKTNGQGTLTVADGGKFVGEWKSYQPWAGVEYGPSGEVIAIYKEGVPQ
;
A
#
# COMPACT_ATOMS: atom_id res chain seq x y z
N MET A 1 -44.95 -35.62 10.53
CA MET A 1 -45.43 -34.29 10.08
C MET A 1 -45.16 -33.36 11.27
N THR A 2 -44.23 -32.42 11.27
CA THR A 2 -43.91 -31.39 10.28
C THR A 2 -42.47 -30.93 10.50
N ARG A 3 -41.64 -30.87 9.46
CA ARG A 3 -40.29 -30.29 9.51
C ARG A 3 -40.43 -28.77 9.42
N ILE A 4 -40.06 -28.03 10.46
CA ILE A 4 -39.88 -26.58 10.39
C ILE A 4 -38.45 -26.34 9.88
N LEU A 5 -38.34 -26.06 8.59
CA LEU A 5 -37.10 -25.62 7.96
C LEU A 5 -36.97 -24.12 8.22
N ILE A 6 -36.17 -23.72 9.20
CA ILE A 6 -35.76 -22.32 9.35
C ILE A 6 -34.73 -22.06 8.26
N LEU A 7 -35.19 -21.51 7.13
CA LEU A 7 -34.32 -20.86 6.17
C LEU A 7 -33.76 -19.60 6.87
N LEU A 8 -32.58 -19.73 7.47
CA LEU A 8 -31.74 -18.59 7.80
C LEU A 8 -31.38 -17.93 6.47
N ALA A 9 -32.20 -16.97 6.07
CA ALA A 9 -31.89 -16.05 4.99
C ALA A 9 -30.57 -15.38 5.36
N SER A 10 -29.51 -15.82 4.68
CA SER A 10 -28.21 -15.18 4.72
C SER A 10 -28.45 -13.76 4.20
N LEU A 11 -28.48 -12.79 5.11
CA LEU A 11 -28.39 -11.38 4.72
C LEU A 11 -27.02 -11.21 4.07
N PHE A 12 -26.99 -11.34 2.75
CA PHE A 12 -25.96 -10.73 1.93
C PHE A 12 -26.13 -9.23 2.15
N PHE A 13 -25.39 -8.68 3.12
CA PHE A 13 -25.06 -7.28 3.09
C PHE A 13 -24.32 -7.06 1.78
N ALA A 14 -25.00 -6.46 0.80
CA ALA A 14 -24.36 -5.89 -0.37
C ALA A 14 -23.31 -4.92 0.17
N GLY A 15 -22.04 -5.34 0.16
CA GLY A 15 -20.94 -4.58 0.71
C GLY A 15 -20.88 -3.25 -0.01
N GLU A 16 -21.12 -2.16 0.72
CA GLU A 16 -20.80 -0.83 0.24
C GLU A 16 -19.30 -0.83 -0.09
N SER A 17 -18.97 -0.50 -1.34
CA SER A 17 -17.57 -0.41 -1.75
C SER A 17 -16.92 0.73 -0.98
N PHE A 18 -16.02 0.42 -0.04
CA PHE A 18 -15.14 1.40 0.63
C PHE A 18 -14.10 2.02 -0.32
N ALA A 19 -14.29 1.90 -1.63
CA ALA A 19 -13.36 2.41 -2.63
C ALA A 19 -13.56 3.92 -2.80
N LEU A 20 -12.47 4.68 -2.72
CA LEU A 20 -12.49 6.10 -3.02
C LEU A 20 -12.87 6.36 -4.48
N PRO A 21 -13.57 7.47 -4.79
CA PRO A 21 -13.84 7.86 -6.16
C PRO A 21 -12.54 8.10 -6.95
N PRO A 22 -12.56 8.00 -8.29
CA PRO A 22 -11.39 8.33 -9.10
C PRO A 22 -11.02 9.80 -8.94
N CYS A 23 -9.72 10.10 -8.90
CA CYS A 23 -9.26 11.48 -8.93
C CYS A 23 -9.59 12.14 -10.27
N LEU A 24 -9.89 13.45 -10.21
CA LEU A 24 -10.04 14.27 -11.42
C LEU A 24 -8.73 14.25 -12.23
N THR A 25 -8.86 14.26 -13.56
CA THR A 25 -7.72 14.30 -14.49
C THR A 25 -6.95 15.62 -14.42
N SER A 26 -7.63 16.69 -13.99
CA SER A 26 -7.08 18.02 -13.77
C SER A 26 -7.70 18.62 -12.52
N GLY A 27 -6.90 19.30 -11.70
CA GLY A 27 -7.35 19.95 -10.48
C GLY A 27 -6.90 19.24 -9.21
N TYR A 28 -7.42 19.75 -8.09
CA TYR A 28 -7.07 19.34 -6.73
C TYR A 28 -7.51 17.90 -6.43
N LYS A 29 -6.57 17.06 -5.97
CA LYS A 29 -6.79 15.66 -5.60
C LYS A 29 -7.02 15.53 -4.10
N HIS A 30 -8.24 15.18 -3.71
CA HIS A 30 -8.62 14.99 -2.31
C HIS A 30 -9.65 13.88 -2.13
N ASN A 31 -9.36 12.97 -1.20
CA ASN A 31 -10.15 11.76 -0.89
C ASN A 31 -10.54 11.00 -2.16
N CYS A 32 -9.55 10.74 -3.02
CA CYS A 32 -9.74 10.06 -4.30
C CYS A 32 -8.63 9.05 -4.55
N PHE A 33 -8.86 8.10 -5.45
CA PHE A 33 -7.87 7.14 -5.92
C PHE A 33 -7.42 7.51 -7.33
N GLY A 34 -6.12 7.55 -7.59
CA GLY A 34 -5.63 8.00 -8.89
C GLY A 34 -4.21 7.58 -9.22
N THR A 35 -3.77 8.02 -10.40
CA THR A 35 -2.41 7.82 -10.88
C THR A 35 -1.66 9.16 -10.93
N PHE A 36 -0.37 9.14 -10.64
CA PHE A 36 0.56 10.23 -10.90
C PHE A 36 1.83 9.68 -11.53
N THR A 37 2.20 10.20 -12.71
CA THR A 37 3.40 9.81 -13.44
C THR A 37 4.42 10.94 -13.36
N TYR A 38 5.63 10.63 -12.91
CA TYR A 38 6.73 11.58 -12.80
C TYR A 38 7.50 11.65 -14.13
N ALA A 39 8.16 12.79 -14.38
CA ALA A 39 8.98 12.99 -15.57
C ALA A 39 10.19 12.03 -15.64
N ASP A 40 10.64 11.52 -14.49
CA ASP A 40 11.74 10.55 -14.38
C ASP A 40 11.29 9.08 -14.54
N GLY A 41 10.05 8.86 -14.96
CA GLY A 41 9.50 7.52 -15.20
C GLY A 41 8.95 6.83 -13.95
N ARG A 42 9.04 7.43 -12.75
CA ARG A 42 8.32 6.91 -11.58
C ARG A 42 6.80 7.00 -11.79
N LYS A 43 6.07 6.10 -11.16
CA LYS A 43 4.59 6.06 -11.19
C LYS A 43 4.05 5.77 -9.81
N TYR A 44 3.09 6.58 -9.36
CA TYR A 44 2.27 6.29 -8.20
C TYR A 44 0.85 5.93 -8.63
N VAL A 45 0.30 4.88 -8.03
CA VAL A 45 -1.12 4.52 -8.13
C VAL A 45 -1.64 4.31 -6.72
N GLY A 46 -2.60 5.13 -6.28
CA GLY A 46 -3.05 5.05 -4.90
C GLY A 46 -3.97 6.19 -4.49
N GLU A 47 -4.21 6.29 -3.20
CA GLU A 47 -5.08 7.31 -2.64
C GLU A 47 -4.36 8.67 -2.58
N PHE A 48 -5.15 9.73 -2.74
CA PHE A 48 -4.74 11.12 -2.62
C PHE A 48 -5.62 11.86 -1.62
N LYS A 49 -4.98 12.70 -0.83
CA LYS A 49 -5.59 13.67 0.09
C LYS A 49 -4.63 14.84 0.19
N ASP A 50 -5.08 16.08 0.09
CA ASP A 50 -4.13 17.19 0.27
C ASP A 50 -3.40 17.66 -1.00
N ASP A 51 -3.75 17.13 -2.18
CA ASP A 51 -2.82 16.96 -3.33
C ASP A 51 -1.60 16.07 -3.03
N LYS A 52 -1.66 15.28 -1.95
CA LYS A 52 -0.57 14.42 -1.48
C LYS A 52 -0.93 12.96 -1.59
N LYS A 53 0.08 12.11 -1.80
CA LYS A 53 -0.08 10.66 -1.63
C LYS A 53 -0.44 10.38 -0.17
N HIS A 54 -1.49 9.60 0.03
CA HIS A 54 -2.04 9.26 1.33
C HIS A 54 -2.60 7.84 1.29
N GLY A 55 -2.98 7.28 2.44
CA GLY A 55 -3.67 5.98 2.49
C GLY A 55 -2.81 4.86 1.91
N GLN A 56 -3.41 3.93 1.17
CA GLN A 56 -2.68 2.88 0.48
C GLN A 56 -2.30 3.28 -0.95
N GLY A 57 -1.14 2.80 -1.40
CA GLY A 57 -0.72 2.96 -2.78
C GLY A 57 0.47 2.10 -3.18
N THR A 58 0.77 2.17 -4.46
CA THR A 58 1.94 1.56 -5.10
C THR A 58 2.79 2.66 -5.73
N MET A 59 4.07 2.69 -5.40
CA MET A 59 5.08 3.51 -6.08
C MET A 59 6.01 2.59 -6.86
N THR A 60 6.01 2.71 -8.18
CA THR A 60 6.93 2.01 -9.08
C THR A 60 8.01 2.98 -9.55
N HIS A 61 9.27 2.57 -9.46
CA HIS A 61 10.42 3.34 -9.93
C HIS A 61 10.90 2.83 -11.29
N ALA A 62 11.55 3.72 -12.05
CA ALA A 62 12.06 3.39 -13.39
C ALA A 62 13.12 2.27 -13.38
N ASN A 63 13.82 2.07 -12.26
CA ASN A 63 14.78 0.98 -12.07
C ASN A 63 14.12 -0.37 -11.72
N GLY A 64 12.78 -0.45 -11.68
CA GLY A 64 12.04 -1.66 -11.30
C GLY A 64 11.78 -1.83 -9.80
N THR A 65 12.30 -0.93 -8.94
CA THR A 65 11.96 -0.93 -7.51
C THR A 65 10.48 -0.58 -7.33
N GLU A 66 9.77 -1.34 -6.51
CA GLU A 66 8.37 -1.12 -6.19
C GLU A 66 8.16 -1.02 -4.67
N TYR A 67 7.36 -0.04 -4.24
CA TYR A 67 6.84 0.00 -2.88
C TYR A 67 5.31 -0.15 -2.92
N VAL A 68 4.78 -1.11 -2.17
CA VAL A 68 3.34 -1.29 -1.95
C VAL A 68 3.05 -1.12 -0.46
N GLY A 69 2.24 -0.15 -0.09
CA GLY A 69 1.89 0.08 1.30
C GLY A 69 1.33 1.45 1.60
N GLY A 70 1.47 1.85 2.85
CA GLY A 70 0.92 3.10 3.35
C GLY A 70 1.71 4.34 2.95
N PHE A 71 0.99 5.45 2.77
CA PHE A 71 1.51 6.78 2.50
C PHE A 71 0.89 7.81 3.44
N LYS A 72 1.70 8.79 3.85
CA LYS A 72 1.26 9.95 4.63
C LYS A 72 2.06 11.18 4.22
N TYR A 73 1.37 12.20 3.72
CA TYR A 73 1.97 13.46 3.28
C TYR A 73 3.12 13.24 2.29
N ASP A 74 2.86 12.47 1.23
CA ASP A 74 3.80 12.07 0.18
C ASP A 74 4.86 11.02 0.58
N LYS A 75 4.97 10.68 1.86
CA LYS A 75 5.99 9.76 2.38
C LYS A 75 5.44 8.35 2.58
N THR A 76 6.27 7.34 2.33
CA THR A 76 5.92 5.96 2.76
C THR A 76 5.82 5.92 4.28
N ASN A 77 4.74 5.35 4.79
CA ASN A 77 4.41 5.36 6.20
C ASN A 77 3.42 4.25 6.58
N GLY A 78 3.60 3.64 7.74
CA GLY A 78 2.78 2.49 8.15
C GLY A 78 3.29 1.21 7.50
N GLN A 79 2.42 0.21 7.36
CA GLN A 79 2.83 -1.10 6.81
C GLN A 79 3.08 -1.01 5.30
N GLY A 80 4.12 -1.68 4.83
CA GLY A 80 4.41 -1.80 3.41
C GLY A 80 5.57 -2.74 3.09
N THR A 81 5.63 -3.11 1.81
CA THR A 81 6.70 -3.92 1.23
C THR A 81 7.44 -3.09 0.19
N LEU A 82 8.76 -2.98 0.33
CA LEU A 82 9.64 -2.50 -0.74
C LEU A 82 10.28 -3.71 -1.40
N THR A 83 10.16 -3.84 -2.71
CA THR A 83 10.81 -4.87 -3.52
C THR A 83 11.78 -4.17 -4.47
N VAL A 84 13.05 -4.53 -4.41
CA VAL A 84 14.06 -4.05 -5.38
C VAL A 84 14.11 -5.00 -6.58
N ALA A 85 14.64 -4.51 -7.71
CA ALA A 85 14.53 -5.21 -9.00
C ALA A 85 15.23 -6.57 -9.04
N ASP A 86 16.20 -6.82 -8.17
CA ASP A 86 16.89 -8.10 -8.01
C ASP A 86 16.08 -9.14 -7.22
N GLY A 87 14.93 -8.76 -6.66
CA GLY A 87 14.04 -9.62 -5.88
C GLY A 87 14.23 -9.50 -4.36
N GLY A 88 15.25 -8.76 -3.89
CA GLY A 88 15.37 -8.41 -2.48
C GLY A 88 14.15 -7.60 -2.02
N LYS A 89 13.77 -7.74 -0.74
CA LYS A 89 12.62 -7.02 -0.22
C LYS A 89 12.72 -6.68 1.26
N PHE A 90 12.13 -5.56 1.66
CA PHE A 90 11.83 -5.26 3.05
C PHE A 90 10.32 -5.35 3.27
N VAL A 91 9.90 -6.07 4.31
CA VAL A 91 8.49 -6.18 4.73
C VAL A 91 8.36 -5.66 6.16
N GLY A 92 7.56 -4.62 6.35
CA GLY A 92 7.29 -4.11 7.70
C GLY A 92 6.72 -2.69 7.77
N GLU A 93 6.89 -2.08 8.93
CA GLU A 93 6.49 -0.71 9.24
C GLU A 93 7.53 0.30 8.73
N TRP A 94 7.03 1.39 8.16
CA TRP A 94 7.78 2.51 7.62
C TRP A 94 7.44 3.80 8.35
N LYS A 95 8.46 4.63 8.62
CA LYS A 95 8.30 6.00 9.13
C LYS A 95 9.05 6.98 8.25
N SER A 96 8.30 7.79 7.48
CA SER A 96 8.87 8.82 6.62
C SER A 96 10.03 8.32 5.75
N TYR A 97 9.77 7.29 4.92
CA TYR A 97 10.76 6.64 4.04
C TYR A 97 11.75 5.68 4.70
N GLN A 98 11.77 5.56 6.03
CA GLN A 98 12.71 4.70 6.73
C GLN A 98 12.03 3.42 7.23
N PRO A 99 12.67 2.24 7.09
CA PRO A 99 12.31 1.04 7.84
C PRO A 99 12.27 1.32 9.34
N TRP A 100 11.17 0.98 10.00
CA TRP A 100 11.00 1.15 11.44
C TRP A 100 11.00 -0.19 12.18
N ALA A 101 10.20 -1.13 11.72
CA ALA A 101 10.15 -2.48 12.29
C ALA A 101 9.79 -3.47 11.19
N GLY A 102 10.56 -4.54 11.01
CA GLY A 102 10.33 -5.46 9.90
C GLY A 102 11.49 -6.38 9.63
N VAL A 103 11.41 -7.07 8.50
CA VAL A 103 12.43 -8.03 8.07
C VAL A 103 12.87 -7.69 6.65
N GLU A 104 14.17 -7.63 6.46
CA GLU A 104 14.80 -7.56 5.16
C GLU A 104 15.16 -8.97 4.70
N TYR A 105 14.75 -9.28 3.47
CA TYR A 105 15.02 -10.55 2.80
C TYR A 105 15.86 -10.31 1.56
N GLY A 106 16.82 -11.20 1.32
CA GLY A 106 17.56 -11.23 0.08
C GLY A 106 16.76 -11.85 -1.08
N PRO A 107 17.33 -11.83 -2.30
CA PRO A 107 16.67 -12.36 -3.49
C PRO A 107 16.23 -13.83 -3.40
N SER A 108 16.90 -14.65 -2.58
CA SER A 108 16.52 -16.06 -2.39
C SER A 108 15.54 -16.29 -1.24
N GLY A 109 15.12 -15.21 -0.56
CA GLY A 109 14.21 -15.25 0.58
C GLY A 109 14.90 -15.50 1.92
N GLU A 110 16.23 -15.50 1.95
CA GLU A 110 17.02 -15.52 3.18
C GLU A 110 16.82 -14.22 3.97
N VAL A 111 16.79 -14.31 5.30
CA VAL A 111 16.72 -13.12 6.15
C VAL A 111 18.10 -12.46 6.20
N ILE A 112 18.18 -11.20 5.79
CA ILE A 112 19.40 -10.38 5.83
C ILE A 112 19.48 -9.60 7.14
N ALA A 113 18.36 -9.00 7.56
CA ALA A 113 18.30 -8.17 8.75
C ALA A 113 16.89 -8.13 9.36
N ILE A 114 16.83 -7.89 10.66
CA ILE A 114 15.59 -7.62 11.39
C ILE A 114 15.69 -6.21 11.96
N TYR A 115 14.68 -5.39 11.74
CA TYR A 115 14.63 -4.01 12.22
C TYR A 115 13.69 -3.91 13.42
N LYS A 116 14.11 -3.18 14.45
CA LYS A 116 13.28 -2.74 15.58
C LYS A 116 13.59 -1.29 15.91
N GLU A 117 12.54 -0.48 16.01
CA GLU A 117 12.66 0.95 16.33
C GLU A 117 13.67 1.72 15.45
N GLY A 118 13.72 1.36 14.16
CA GLY A 118 14.61 1.95 13.16
C GLY A 118 16.04 1.41 13.19
N VAL A 119 16.32 0.41 14.03
CA VAL A 119 17.66 -0.15 14.23
C VAL A 119 17.72 -1.62 13.77
N PRO A 120 18.65 -1.98 12.86
CA PRO A 120 18.97 -3.38 12.57
C PRO A 120 19.48 -4.10 13.82
N GLN A 121 18.99 -5.32 14.05
CA GLN A 121 19.31 -6.16 15.21
C GLN A 121 20.38 -7.20 14.90
#